data_AF-A0A7K1TVL5-F1
#
_entry.id   AF-A0A7K1TVL5-F1
#
_cell.length_a   1.000
_cell.length_b   1.000
_cell.length_c   1.000
_cell.angle_alpha   90.00
_cell.angle_beta   90.00
_cell.angle_gamma   90.00
#
_symmetry.space_group_name_H-M   'P 1'
#
loop_
_entity.id
_entity.type
_entity.pdbx_description
1 polymer ?
#
loop_
_entity_poly.entity_id
_entity_poly.type
_entity_poly.pdbx_seq_one_letter_code
_entity_poly.pdbx_strand_id
1 'polypeptide(L)'
;MGVHPPVGYRDRELNPGECRMVAEKVKIDYDLLSSVRESITQIIAELEDAPERTGDVAGAIGAPYERPQLGSLASDFRGSWEPKRDDLIATLDGIGTHLDVVIESYSDLDEGA
;
A
#
# COMPACT_ATOMS: atom_id res chain seq x y z
N MET A 1 -11.03 -46.81 -52.73
CA MET A 1 -12.42 -47.18 -52.35
C MET A 1 -12.38 -47.62 -50.89
N GLY A 2 -12.99 -46.99 -49.90
CA GLY A 2 -13.81 -45.79 -49.79
C GLY A 2 -14.22 -45.63 -48.31
N VAL A 3 -14.63 -44.41 -47.95
CA VAL A 3 -15.53 -43.98 -46.85
C VAL A 3 -15.18 -44.20 -45.36
N HIS A 4 -15.08 -43.07 -44.65
CA HIS A 4 -15.39 -42.83 -43.21
C HIS A 4 -16.93 -42.74 -42.99
N PRO A 5 -17.48 -42.62 -41.76
CA PRO A 5 -17.49 -43.49 -40.55
C PRO A 5 -18.97 -43.82 -40.11
N PRO A 6 -19.25 -44.30 -38.87
CA PRO A 6 -19.80 -43.35 -37.90
C PRO A 6 -19.34 -43.53 -36.44
N VAL A 7 -19.38 -42.38 -35.75
CA VAL A 7 -19.39 -42.05 -34.32
C VAL A 7 -19.57 -43.20 -33.33
N GLY A 8 -18.61 -43.32 -32.41
CA GLY A 8 -18.78 -43.99 -31.12
C GLY A 8 -17.96 -43.26 -30.06
N TYR A 9 -18.61 -42.38 -29.29
CA TYR A 9 -18.10 -41.92 -28.00
C TYR A 9 -17.81 -43.15 -27.13
N ARG A 10 -16.55 -43.42 -26.79
CA ARG A 10 -16.19 -44.28 -25.67
C ARG A 10 -14.99 -43.71 -24.93
N ASP A 11 -15.31 -43.22 -23.73
CA ASP A 11 -14.51 -43.17 -22.52
C ASP A 11 -13.04 -42.78 -22.69
N ARG A 12 -12.82 -41.46 -22.72
CA ARG A 12 -11.54 -40.90 -22.27
C ARG A 12 -11.52 -41.06 -20.75
N GLU A 13 -10.84 -42.10 -20.27
CA GLU A 13 -10.40 -42.21 -18.87
C GLU A 13 -9.71 -40.90 -18.49
N LEU A 14 -10.33 -40.16 -17.58
CA LEU A 14 -9.73 -38.98 -16.97
C LEU A 14 -8.59 -39.47 -16.08
N ASN A 15 -7.37 -39.19 -16.50
CA ASN A 15 -6.16 -39.43 -15.72
C ASN A 15 -6.23 -38.58 -14.43
N PRO A 16 -6.21 -39.17 -13.22
CA PRO A 16 -6.41 -38.45 -11.96
C PRO A 16 -5.23 -37.55 -11.54
N GLY A 17 -4.30 -37.25 -12.46
CA GLY A 17 -3.07 -36.48 -12.20
C GLY A 17 -3.07 -35.03 -12.70
N GLU A 18 -4.06 -34.58 -13.47
CA GLU A 18 -4.13 -33.16 -13.88
C GLU A 18 -4.91 -32.36 -12.83
N CYS A 19 -4.22 -31.99 -11.75
CA CYS A 19 -4.64 -30.85 -10.94
C CYS A 19 -4.48 -29.61 -11.83
N ARG A 20 -5.50 -29.31 -12.65
CA ARG A 20 -5.57 -28.06 -13.41
C ARG A 20 -5.66 -26.95 -12.38
N MET A 21 -4.50 -26.39 -12.02
CA MET A 21 -4.38 -25.07 -11.45
C MET A 21 -4.99 -24.13 -12.49
N VAL A 22 -6.29 -23.87 -12.39
CA VAL A 22 -6.89 -22.72 -13.03
C VAL A 22 -6.22 -21.53 -12.34
N ALA A 23 -5.15 -21.01 -12.95
CA ALA A 23 -4.62 -19.72 -12.58
C ALA A 23 -5.77 -18.74 -12.80
N GLU A 24 -6.38 -18.30 -11.70
CA GLU A 24 -7.34 -17.22 -11.75
C GLU A 24 -6.60 -16.00 -12.28
N LYS A 25 -7.09 -15.44 -13.39
CA LYS A 25 -6.48 -14.27 -13.99
C LYS A 25 -6.66 -13.10 -13.02
N VAL A 26 -5.56 -12.64 -12.44
CA VAL A 26 -5.55 -11.45 -11.60
C VAL A 26 -5.67 -10.23 -12.52
N LYS A 27 -6.56 -9.31 -12.17
CA LYS A 27 -6.69 -8.00 -12.82
C LYS A 27 -6.20 -6.95 -11.85
N ILE A 28 -5.26 -6.12 -12.29
CA ILE A 28 -4.74 -5.00 -11.53
C ILE A 28 -5.12 -3.71 -12.25
N ASP A 29 -5.50 -2.71 -11.46
CA ASP A 29 -5.78 -1.35 -11.94
C ASP A 29 -4.57 -0.47 -11.61
N TYR A 30 -3.71 -0.24 -12.60
CA TYR A 30 -2.48 0.53 -12.43
C TYR A 30 -2.74 1.99 -12.05
N ASP A 31 -3.82 2.58 -12.55
CA ASP A 31 -4.19 3.97 -12.25
C ASP A 31 -4.58 4.10 -10.78
N LEU A 32 -5.37 3.16 -10.27
CA LEU A 32 -5.73 3.12 -8.85
C LEU A 32 -4.50 2.94 -7.97
N LEU A 33 -3.63 1.97 -8.27
CA LEU A 33 -2.44 1.72 -7.45
C LEU A 33 -1.49 2.92 -7.45
N SER A 34 -1.29 3.56 -8.60
CA SER A 34 -0.47 4.76 -8.73
C SER A 34 -1.07 5.94 -7.94
N SER A 35 -2.39 6.12 -8.00
CA SER A 35 -3.07 7.16 -7.24
C SER A 35 -2.97 6.95 -5.71
N VAL A 36 -3.06 5.69 -5.25
CA VAL A 36 -2.82 5.37 -3.84
C VAL A 36 -1.37 5.65 -3.45
N ARG A 37 -0.41 5.32 -4.31
CA ARG A 37 1.01 5.61 -4.09
C ARG A 37 1.28 7.11 -3.95
N GLU A 38 0.72 7.91 -4.84
CA GLU A 38 0.82 9.38 -4.78
C GLU A 38 0.21 9.93 -3.49
N SER A 39 -0.96 9.42 -3.09
CA SER A 39 -1.63 9.83 -1.85
C SER A 39 -0.77 9.51 -0.62
N ILE A 40 -0.12 8.34 -0.59
CA ILE A 40 0.81 7.97 0.49
C ILE A 40 1.97 8.96 0.55
N THR A 41 2.56 9.31 -0.59
CA THR A 41 3.66 10.29 -0.65
C THR A 41 3.23 11.66 -0.14
N GLN A 42 2.04 12.12 -0.48
CA GLN A 42 1.49 13.39 0.02
C GLN A 42 1.28 13.36 1.54
N ILE A 43 0.71 12.28 2.07
CA ILE A 43 0.49 12.12 3.51
C ILE A 43 1.82 12.12 4.28
N ILE A 44 2.84 11.44 3.76
CA ILE A 44 4.18 11.43 4.38
C ILE A 44 4.73 12.86 4.46
N ALA A 45 4.66 13.63 3.37
CA ALA A 45 5.12 15.01 3.35
C ALA A 45 4.38 15.88 4.37
N GLU A 46 3.06 15.74 4.48
CA GLU A 46 2.26 16.46 5.49
C GLU A 46 2.64 16.09 6.93
N LEU A 47 2.97 14.82 7.19
CA LEU A 47 3.41 14.38 8.49
C LEU A 47 4.80 14.94 8.83
N GLU A 48 5.72 14.96 7.86
CA GLU A 48 7.07 15.52 8.02
C GLU A 48 7.06 17.04 8.28
N ASP A 49 6.11 17.78 7.71
CA ASP A 49 5.96 19.24 7.91
C ASP A 49 5.25 19.62 9.23
N ALA A 50 4.45 18.73 9.81
CA ALA A 50 3.72 18.96 11.06
C ALA A 50 4.59 19.43 12.29
N PRO A 51 5.83 18.96 12.51
CA PRO A 51 6.70 19.45 13.58
C PRO A 51 7.03 20.95 13.48
N GLU A 52 7.27 21.48 12.30
CA GLU A 52 7.59 22.92 12.14
C GLU A 52 6.43 23.79 12.65
N ARG A 53 5.20 23.39 12.30
CA ARG A 53 3.98 24.09 12.74
C ARG A 53 3.74 24.00 14.25
N THR A 54 4.19 22.94 14.91
CA THR A 54 3.98 22.74 16.35
C THR A 54 5.09 23.35 17.21
N GLY A 55 6.33 23.43 16.71
CA GLY A 55 7.42 24.18 17.33
C GLY A 55 7.11 25.67 17.47
N ASP A 56 6.57 26.27 16.41
CA ASP A 56 6.12 27.67 16.40
C ASP A 56 5.02 27.95 17.43
N VAL A 57 4.08 27.01 17.58
CA VAL A 57 2.97 27.12 18.54
C VAL A 57 3.46 26.98 19.97
N ALA A 58 4.33 26.02 20.30
CA ALA A 58 4.86 25.86 21.65
C ALA A 58 5.71 27.06 22.10
N GLY A 59 6.52 27.61 21.19
CA GLY A 59 7.27 28.86 21.43
C GLY A 59 6.36 30.08 21.60
N ALA A 60 5.29 30.19 20.80
CA ALA A 60 4.30 31.26 20.91
C ALA A 60 3.42 31.15 22.18
N ILE A 61 3.19 29.93 22.67
CA ILE A 61 2.34 29.66 23.83
C ILE A 61 3.00 30.13 25.13
N GLY A 62 4.30 29.89 25.35
CA GLY A 62 4.99 30.31 26.58
C GLY A 62 4.26 29.83 27.85
N ALA A 63 3.75 30.77 28.66
CA ALA A 63 2.86 30.51 29.80
C ALA A 63 1.50 31.19 29.58
N PRO A 64 0.64 30.63 28.71
CA PRO A 64 -0.64 31.27 28.41
C PRO A 64 -1.50 31.28 29.67
N TYR A 65 -2.13 32.41 29.96
CA TYR A 65 -2.98 32.57 31.15
C TYR A 65 -2.28 32.26 32.50
N GLU A 66 -0.95 32.45 32.58
CA GLU A 66 -0.14 32.13 33.76
C GLU A 66 -0.22 30.65 34.19
N ARG A 67 -0.51 29.75 33.24
CA ARG A 67 -0.61 28.30 33.47
C ARG A 67 0.59 27.56 32.88
N PRO A 68 1.75 27.53 33.57
CA PRO A 68 2.94 26.85 33.07
C PRO A 68 2.73 25.34 32.81
N GLN A 69 1.75 24.73 33.49
CA GLN A 69 1.37 23.33 33.26
C GLN A 69 0.88 23.04 31.84
N LEU A 70 0.34 24.03 31.12
CA LEU A 70 -0.11 23.85 29.74
C LEU A 70 1.07 23.69 28.78
N GLY A 71 2.17 24.42 29.01
CA GLY A 71 3.41 24.25 28.25
C GLY A 71 4.03 22.88 28.47
N SER A 72 4.06 22.40 29.74
CA SER A 72 4.54 21.05 30.06
C SER A 72 3.72 19.97 29.36
N LEU A 73 2.38 20.05 29.43
CA LEU A 73 1.49 19.07 28.79
C LEU A 73 1.65 19.05 27.27
N ALA A 74 1.83 20.21 26.63
CA ALA A 74 2.10 20.30 25.19
C ALA A 74 3.45 19.68 24.83
N SER A 75 4.49 19.89 25.66
CA SER A 75 5.81 19.26 25.47
C SER A 75 5.73 17.75 25.64
N ASP A 76 5.01 17.25 26.65
CA ASP A 76 4.83 15.82 26.89
C ASP A 76 4.05 15.16 25.75
N PHE A 77 2.99 15.81 25.26
CA PHE A 77 2.25 15.37 24.09
C PHE A 77 3.18 15.26 22.89
N ARG A 78 3.94 16.32 22.57
CA ARG A 78 4.89 16.33 21.45
C ARG A 78 5.90 15.19 21.57
N GLY A 79 6.53 15.03 22.72
CA GLY A 79 7.52 13.97 22.95
C GLY A 79 6.92 12.56 22.80
N SER A 80 5.63 12.36 23.13
CA SER A 80 4.94 11.08 22.91
C SER A 80 4.44 10.87 21.46
N TRP A 81 4.26 11.96 20.72
CA TRP A 81 3.71 11.97 19.36
C TRP A 81 4.81 11.82 18.31
N GLU A 82 5.96 12.48 18.49
CA GLU A 82 7.08 12.42 17.54
C GLU A 82 7.48 10.98 17.17
N PRO A 83 7.74 10.05 18.12
CA PRO A 83 8.09 8.68 17.76
C PRO A 83 6.96 7.96 17.01
N LYS A 84 5.70 8.19 17.39
CA LYS A 84 4.54 7.55 16.72
C LYS A 84 4.33 8.06 15.31
N ARG A 85 4.62 9.35 15.07
CA ARG A 85 4.61 9.95 13.75
C ARG A 85 5.70 9.33 12.89
N ASP A 86 6.91 9.19 13.43
CA ASP A 86 8.04 8.59 12.70
C ASP A 86 7.74 7.12 12.36
N ASP A 87 7.15 6.35 13.28
CA ASP A 87 6.68 4.98 13.03
C ASP A 87 5.58 4.91 11.93
N LEU A 88 4.66 5.88 11.92
CA LEU A 88 3.60 5.97 10.91
C LEU A 88 4.18 6.28 9.53
N ILE A 89 5.13 7.22 9.44
CA ILE A 89 5.85 7.55 8.21
C ILE A 89 6.54 6.31 7.66
N ALA A 90 7.30 5.58 8.49
CA ALA A 90 7.99 4.37 8.08
C ALA A 90 7.02 3.27 7.58
N THR A 91 5.86 3.14 8.23
CA THR A 91 4.83 2.18 7.81
C THR A 91 4.24 2.54 6.45
N LEU A 92 3.90 3.83 6.24
CA LEU A 92 3.36 4.32 4.99
C LEU A 92 4.36 4.19 3.85
N ASP A 93 5.63 4.49 4.08
CA ASP A 93 6.70 4.32 3.10
C ASP A 93 6.88 2.85 2.70
N GLY A 94 6.81 1.93 3.66
CA GLY A 94 6.84 0.49 3.40
C GLY A 94 5.66 0.02 2.53
N ILE A 95 4.45 0.55 2.77
CA ILE A 95 3.28 0.27 1.92
C ILE A 95 3.49 0.84 0.52
N GLY A 96 3.99 2.08 0.40
CA GLY A 96 4.29 2.71 -0.89
C GLY A 96 5.29 1.89 -1.70
N THR A 97 6.38 1.45 -1.07
CA THR A 97 7.39 0.58 -1.69
C THR A 97 6.78 -0.74 -2.17
N HIS A 98 5.88 -1.35 -1.38
CA HIS A 98 5.22 -2.58 -1.80
C HIS A 98 4.30 -2.37 -3.01
N LEU A 99 3.61 -1.23 -3.09
CA LEU A 99 2.81 -0.87 -4.27
C LEU A 99 3.69 -0.71 -5.51
N ASP A 100 4.84 -0.05 -5.39
CA ASP A 100 5.79 0.12 -6.50
C ASP A 100 6.24 -1.25 -7.04
N VAL A 101 6.57 -2.19 -6.14
CA VAL A 101 6.95 -3.57 -6.51
C VAL A 101 5.82 -4.32 -7.21
N VAL A 102 4.57 -4.17 -6.74
CA VAL A 102 3.41 -4.83 -7.36
C VAL A 102 3.16 -4.27 -8.75
N ILE A 103 3.24 -2.95 -8.93
CA ILE A 103 3.07 -2.29 -10.23
C ILE A 103 4.13 -2.80 -11.21
N GLU A 104 5.41 -2.75 -10.82
CA GLU A 104 6.55 -3.19 -11.63
C GLU A 104 6.43 -4.68 -12.01
N SER A 105 6.14 -5.54 -11.03
CA SER A 105 6.04 -6.99 -11.26
C SER A 105 4.97 -7.35 -12.28
N TYR A 106 3.84 -6.64 -12.29
CA TYR A 106 2.77 -6.91 -13.23
C TYR A 106 3.00 -6.23 -14.57
N SER A 107 3.60 -5.03 -14.62
CA SER A 107 3.92 -4.39 -15.90
C SER A 107 4.91 -5.23 -16.70
N ASP A 108 5.91 -5.82 -16.04
CA ASP A 108 6.88 -6.71 -16.68
C ASP A 108 6.20 -7.96 -17.28
N LEU A 109 5.17 -8.48 -16.62
CA LEU A 109 4.39 -9.61 -17.11
C LEU A 109 3.53 -9.23 -18.32
N ASP A 110 2.94 -8.04 -18.32
CA ASP A 110 2.11 -7.54 -19.42
C ASP A 110 2.96 -7.18 -20.66
N GLU A 111 4.18 -6.66 -20.47
CA GLU A 111 5.12 -6.36 -21.57
C GLU A 111 5.75 -7.63 -22.18
N GLY A 112 5.87 -8.70 -21.39
CA GLY A 112 6.43 -9.99 -21.83
C GLY A 112 5.43 -10.96 -22.46
N ALA A 113 4.13 -10.62 -22.48
CA ALA A 113 3.02 -11.45 -23.00
C ALA A 113 2.65 -11.13 -24.46
#